data_AF-T1C0P3-F1
#
_entry.id   AF-T1C0P3-F1
#
_cell.length_a   1.000
_cell.length_b   1.000
_cell.length_c   1.000
_cell.angle_alpha   90.00
_cell.angle_beta   90.00
_cell.angle_gamma   90.00
#
_symmetry.space_group_name_H-M   'P 1'
#
loop_
_entity.id
_entity.type
_entity.pdbx_description
1 polymer ?
#
loop_
_entity_poly.entity_id
_entity_poly.type
_entity_poly.pdbx_seq_one_letter_code
_entity_poly.pdbx_strand_id
1 'polypeptide(L)'
;MQLRGAVISDDLTMHALDSHGSLAERARLALFAGSDLVLACNARPALPTLLKSLRDYHNPVSRLRLMRLHRAQPLSRSNLMKMPAWHESVRQLEAFQARSDLFSGGGGNG
;
A
#
# COMPACT_ATOMS: atom_id res chain seq x y z
N MET A 1 11.86 18.09 9.90
CA MET A 1 12.44 17.06 8.99
C MET A 1 11.64 17.05 7.70
N GLN A 2 12.27 16.89 6.53
CA GLN A 2 11.57 16.87 5.24
C GLN A 2 11.80 15.54 4.52
N LEU A 3 10.74 14.75 4.38
CA LEU A 3 10.79 13.44 3.73
C LEU A 3 10.90 13.63 2.20
N ARG A 4 11.75 12.81 1.56
CA ARG A 4 11.98 12.82 0.10
C ARG A 4 11.27 11.68 -0.64
N GLY A 5 10.65 10.76 0.10
CA GLY A 5 9.85 9.64 -0.43
C GLY A 5 8.38 10.02 -0.63
N ALA A 6 7.61 9.10 -1.20
CA ALA A 6 6.17 9.24 -1.34
C ALA A 6 5.45 8.98 0.00
N VAL A 7 4.39 9.73 0.26
CA VAL A 7 3.45 9.53 1.37
C VAL A 7 2.17 8.93 0.81
N ILE A 8 1.76 7.78 1.33
CA ILE A 8 0.53 7.08 0.92
C ILE A 8 -0.41 7.08 2.11
N SER A 9 -1.67 7.47 1.91
CA SER A 9 -2.68 7.39 2.97
C SER A 9 -3.01 5.93 3.29
N ASP A 10 -3.54 5.71 4.49
CA ASP A 10 -4.29 4.48 4.76
C ASP A 10 -5.61 4.45 3.96
N ASP A 11 -6.32 3.33 4.01
CA ASP A 11 -7.60 3.15 3.34
C ASP A 11 -8.67 4.10 3.89
N LEU A 12 -9.10 5.02 3.04
CA LEU A 12 -10.10 6.03 3.38
C LEU A 12 -11.52 5.47 3.46
N THR A 13 -11.73 4.21 3.09
CA THR A 13 -13.04 3.53 3.16
C THR A 13 -13.27 2.82 4.49
N MET A 14 -12.26 2.81 5.36
CA MET A 14 -12.37 2.27 6.71
C MET A 14 -13.50 2.97 7.49
N HIS A 15 -14.36 2.18 8.13
CA HIS A 15 -15.53 2.66 8.90
C HIS A 15 -15.20 3.66 10.01
N ALA A 16 -14.00 3.57 10.60
CA ALA A 16 -13.56 4.53 11.63
C ALA A 16 -13.51 5.99 11.10
N LEU A 17 -13.49 6.18 9.77
CA LEU A 17 -13.50 7.48 9.12
C LEU A 17 -14.90 7.93 8.69
N ASP A 18 -15.97 7.17 8.95
CA ASP A 18 -17.31 7.53 8.50
C ASP A 18 -17.84 8.82 9.15
N SER A 19 -17.37 9.14 10.35
CA SER A 19 -17.64 10.44 11.00
C SER A 19 -16.88 11.62 10.38
N HIS A 20 -15.94 11.37 9.46
CA HIS A 20 -15.09 12.38 8.81
C HIS A 20 -15.59 12.73 7.40
N GLY A 21 -16.88 12.53 7.15
CA GLY A 21 -17.56 12.94 5.93
C GLY A 21 -17.48 11.94 4.77
N SER A 22 -17.84 12.43 3.60
CA SER A 22 -17.80 11.66 2.35
C SER A 22 -16.38 11.22 2.00
N LEU A 23 -16.27 10.17 1.19
CA LEU A 23 -14.97 9.69 0.69
C LEU A 23 -14.18 10.79 -0.04
N ALA A 24 -14.88 11.70 -0.73
CA ALA A 24 -14.26 12.84 -1.41
C ALA A 24 -13.65 13.86 -0.42
N GLU A 25 -14.34 14.14 0.69
CA GLU A 25 -13.84 15.04 1.74
C GLU A 25 -12.61 14.43 2.42
N ARG A 26 -12.70 13.15 2.80
CA ARG A 26 -11.57 12.38 3.35
C ARG A 26 -10.35 12.42 2.42
N ALA A 27 -10.55 12.20 1.13
CA ALA A 27 -9.46 12.24 0.15
C ALA A 27 -8.82 13.63 0.01
N ARG A 28 -9.64 14.69 -0.02
CA ARG A 28 -9.12 16.07 -0.05
C ARG A 28 -8.32 16.41 1.19
N LEU A 29 -8.81 16.00 2.37
CA LEU A 29 -8.11 16.19 3.63
C LEU A 29 -6.77 15.43 3.65
N ALA A 30 -6.75 14.18 3.21
CA ALA A 30 -5.51 13.40 3.14
C ALA A 30 -4.48 14.01 2.17
N LEU A 31 -4.91 14.47 1.01
CA LEU A 31 -4.05 15.16 0.04
C LEU A 31 -3.56 16.51 0.56
N PHE A 32 -4.42 17.28 1.24
CA PHE A 32 -4.06 18.55 1.86
C PHE A 32 -3.06 18.37 3.01
N ALA A 33 -3.22 17.29 3.80
CA ALA A 33 -2.28 16.92 4.85
C ALA A 33 -0.90 16.46 4.32
N GLY A 34 -0.75 16.29 3.00
CA GLY A 34 0.52 16.00 2.34
C GLY A 34 0.66 14.57 1.81
N SER A 35 -0.43 13.80 1.73
CA SER A 35 -0.41 12.51 1.03
C SER A 35 -0.17 12.73 -0.46
N ASP A 36 0.72 11.94 -1.05
CA ASP A 36 0.97 11.91 -2.49
C ASP A 36 0.00 10.97 -3.22
N LEU A 37 -0.48 9.92 -2.53
CA LEU A 37 -1.47 8.95 -3.02
C LEU A 37 -2.50 8.67 -1.92
N VAL A 38 -3.77 8.58 -2.30
CA VAL A 38 -4.86 8.15 -1.41
C VAL A 38 -5.36 6.76 -1.77
N LEU A 39 -5.67 5.95 -0.77
CA LEU A 39 -6.24 4.62 -0.94
C LEU A 39 -7.75 4.64 -0.68
N ALA A 40 -8.51 4.01 -1.56
CA ALA A 40 -9.94 3.79 -1.40
C ALA A 40 -10.26 2.34 -1.79
N CYS A 41 -9.94 1.41 -0.89
CA CYS A 41 -10.05 -0.01 -1.16
C CYS A 41 -11.52 -0.43 -1.14
N ASN A 42 -11.90 -1.44 -1.95
CA ASN A 42 -13.26 -2.01 -1.95
C ASN A 42 -14.42 -1.03 -2.25
N ALA A 43 -14.16 0.24 -2.62
CA ALA A 43 -15.19 1.26 -2.90
C ALA A 43 -15.36 1.56 -4.39
N ARG A 44 -15.31 0.53 -5.25
CA ARG A 44 -15.38 0.68 -6.71
C ARG A 44 -16.57 1.54 -7.20
N PRO A 45 -17.78 1.42 -6.64
CA PRO A 45 -18.92 2.27 -7.04
C PRO A 45 -18.72 3.76 -6.73
N ALA A 46 -17.92 4.11 -5.72
CA ALA A 46 -17.67 5.50 -5.32
C ALA A 46 -16.54 6.17 -6.11
N LEU A 47 -15.70 5.39 -6.82
CA LEU A 47 -14.54 5.90 -7.57
C LEU A 47 -14.89 6.97 -8.62
N PRO A 48 -15.96 6.86 -9.44
CA PRO A 48 -16.28 7.90 -10.42
C PRO A 48 -16.52 9.27 -9.78
N THR A 49 -17.27 9.31 -8.69
CA THR A 49 -17.56 10.54 -7.93
C THR A 49 -16.30 11.08 -7.28
N LEU A 50 -15.48 10.21 -6.68
CA LEU A 50 -14.20 10.58 -6.09
C LEU A 50 -13.25 11.20 -7.14
N LEU A 51 -13.05 10.53 -8.28
CA LEU A 51 -12.21 11.02 -9.37
C LEU A 51 -12.71 12.36 -9.93
N LYS A 52 -14.03 12.53 -10.06
CA LYS A 52 -14.63 13.82 -10.46
C LYS A 52 -14.32 14.91 -9.43
N SER A 53 -14.39 14.61 -8.14
CA SER A 53 -14.15 15.56 -7.06
C SER A 53 -12.69 16.03 -6.92
N LEU A 54 -11.76 15.29 -7.51
CA LEU A 54 -10.31 15.52 -7.48
C LEU A 54 -9.73 15.94 -8.84
N ARG A 55 -10.58 16.23 -9.84
CA ARG A 55 -10.15 16.52 -11.21
C ARG A 55 -9.10 17.63 -11.32
N ASP A 56 -9.23 18.65 -10.47
CA ASP A 56 -8.37 19.83 -10.50
C ASP A 56 -7.18 19.73 -9.53
N TYR A 57 -7.05 18.61 -8.81
CA TYR A 57 -5.92 18.38 -7.92
C TYR A 57 -4.64 18.09 -8.72
N HIS A 58 -3.61 18.89 -8.50
CA HIS A 58 -2.33 18.72 -9.17
C HIS A 58 -1.15 19.05 -8.24
N ASN A 59 -0.25 18.09 -8.05
CA ASN A 59 1.01 18.29 -7.32
C ASN A 59 2.18 17.66 -8.09
N PRO A 60 3.00 18.46 -8.82
CA PRO A 60 4.12 17.95 -9.60
C PRO A 60 5.18 17.22 -8.76
N VAL A 61 5.42 17.69 -7.53
CA VAL A 61 6.39 17.09 -6.62
C VAL A 61 5.91 15.72 -6.14
N SER A 62 4.62 15.61 -5.81
CA SER A 62 3.99 14.32 -5.50
C SER A 62 4.12 13.35 -6.66
N ARG A 63 3.84 13.80 -7.89
CA ARG A 63 3.98 12.95 -9.09
C ARG A 63 5.41 12.43 -9.27
N LEU A 64 6.43 13.27 -9.05
CA LEU A 64 7.84 12.84 -9.11
C LEU A 64 8.18 11.80 -8.04
N ARG A 65 7.64 11.94 -6.82
CA ARG A 65 7.83 10.95 -5.75
C ARG A 65 7.15 9.63 -6.10
N LEU A 66 5.94 9.66 -6.64
CA LEU A 66 5.22 8.47 -7.09
C LEU A 66 5.92 7.77 -8.26
N MET A 67 6.50 8.52 -9.20
CA MET A 67 7.27 7.94 -10.31
C MET A 67 8.47 7.12 -9.83
N ARG A 68 9.05 7.45 -8.66
CA ARG A 68 10.14 6.67 -8.07
C ARG A 68 9.70 5.35 -7.44
N LEU A 69 8.39 5.14 -7.24
CA LEU A 69 7.85 3.85 -6.79
C LEU A 69 7.81 2.82 -7.93
N HIS A 70 8.00 3.23 -9.18
CA HIS A 70 8.11 2.28 -10.29
C HIS A 70 9.34 1.38 -10.10
N ARG A 71 9.15 0.10 -10.40
CA ARG A 71 10.20 -0.92 -10.26
C ARG A 71 11.42 -0.54 -11.08
N ALA A 72 12.58 -0.43 -10.43
CA ALA A 72 13.83 0.00 -11.05
C ALA A 72 14.35 -0.97 -12.14
N GLN A 73 14.12 -2.28 -12.00
CA GLN A 73 14.50 -3.29 -13.01
C GLN A 73 13.48 -4.43 -13.09
N PRO A 74 12.87 -4.68 -14.26
CA PRO A 74 11.95 -5.79 -14.43
C PRO A 74 12.71 -7.11 -14.60
N LEU A 75 12.89 -7.86 -13.51
CA LEU A 75 13.22 -9.29 -13.59
C LEU A 75 11.93 -10.07 -13.87
N SER A 76 11.94 -10.86 -14.95
CA SER A 76 10.82 -11.73 -15.29
C SER A 76 10.67 -12.85 -14.27
N ARG A 77 9.44 -13.33 -14.09
CA ARG A 77 9.17 -14.47 -13.21
C ARG A 77 9.97 -15.71 -13.62
N SER A 78 10.09 -15.97 -14.93
CA SER A 78 10.84 -17.12 -15.45
C SER A 78 12.33 -17.05 -15.14
N ASN A 79 12.94 -15.86 -15.20
CA ASN A 79 14.35 -15.68 -14.86
C ASN A 79 14.58 -15.75 -13.35
N LEU A 80 13.68 -15.18 -12.55
CA LEU A 80 13.74 -15.26 -11.09
C LEU A 80 13.73 -16.72 -10.60
N MET A 81 12.85 -17.55 -11.17
CA MET A 81 12.73 -18.97 -10.82
C MET A 81 13.92 -19.84 -11.27
N LYS A 82 14.85 -19.29 -12.06
CA LYS A 82 16.11 -19.99 -12.42
C LYS A 82 17.26 -19.61 -11.48
N MET A 83 17.10 -18.59 -10.64
CA MET A 83 18.19 -18.08 -9.81
C MET A 83 18.40 -18.99 -8.58
N PRO A 84 19.61 -19.52 -8.35
CA PRO A 84 19.90 -20.28 -7.14
C PRO A 84 19.64 -19.49 -5.85
N ALA A 85 19.96 -18.18 -5.85
CA ALA A 85 19.71 -17.28 -4.73
C ALA A 85 18.21 -17.13 -4.40
N TRP A 86 17.33 -17.20 -5.40
CA TRP A 86 15.88 -17.18 -5.18
C TRP A 86 15.44 -18.44 -4.44
N HIS A 87 15.85 -19.63 -4.90
CA HIS A 87 15.50 -20.89 -4.25
C HIS A 87 16.02 -20.99 -2.83
N GLU A 88 17.24 -20.50 -2.57
CA GLU A 88 17.80 -20.46 -1.21
C GLU A 88 17.00 -19.53 -0.29
N SER A 89 16.64 -18.33 -0.76
CA SER A 89 15.84 -17.39 0.02
C SER A 89 14.45 -17.96 0.36
N VAL A 90 13.82 -18.66 -0.59
CA VAL A 90 12.53 -19.33 -0.37
C VAL A 90 12.67 -20.43 0.69
N ARG A 91 13.67 -21.31 0.58
CA ARG A 91 13.93 -22.36 1.59
C ARG A 91 14.13 -21.78 2.99
N GLN A 92 14.89 -20.69 3.10
CA GLN A 92 15.09 -20.02 4.37
C GLN A 92 13.78 -19.48 4.94
N LEU A 93 12.98 -18.79 4.11
CA LEU A 93 11.68 -18.27 4.53
C LEU A 93 10.73 -19.38 5.01
N GLU A 94 10.66 -20.50 4.28
CA GLU A 94 9.85 -21.67 4.65
C GLU A 94 10.33 -22.26 5.98
N ALA A 95 11.65 -22.39 6.19
CA ALA A 95 12.20 -22.86 7.46
C ALA A 95 11.92 -21.89 8.62
N PHE A 96 11.93 -20.57 8.39
CA PHE A 96 11.52 -19.59 9.40
C PHE A 96 10.04 -19.72 9.76
N GLN A 97 9.16 -19.87 8.77
CA GLN A 97 7.72 -20.00 8.97
C GLN A 97 7.35 -21.31 9.70
N ALA A 98 7.92 -22.44 9.29
CA ALA A 98 7.69 -23.72 9.96
C ALA A 98 8.13 -23.71 11.43
N ARG A 99 9.16 -22.93 11.78
CA ARG A 99 9.56 -22.72 13.17
C ARG A 99 8.65 -21.76 13.93
N SER A 100 8.07 -20.75 13.29
CA SER A 100 7.10 -19.86 13.97
C SER A 100 5.77 -20.55 14.26
N ASP A 101 5.39 -21.55 13.47
CA ASP A 101 4.19 -22.36 13.74
C ASP A 101 4.35 -23.22 15.00
N LEU A 102 5.59 -23.54 15.40
CA LEU A 102 5.88 -24.18 16.70
C LEU A 102 5.62 -23.25 17.90
N PHE A 103 5.65 -21.92 17.69
CA PHE A 103 5.34 -20.93 18.73
C PHE A 103 3.87 -20.49 18.72
N SER A 104 3.12 -20.79 17.65
CA SER A 104 1.70 -20.44 17.54
C SER A 104 0.75 -21.50 18.13
N GLY A 105 1.28 -22.64 18.59
CA GLY A 105 0.52 -23.76 19.17
C GLY A 105 0.25 -23.69 20.68
N GLY A 106 0.58 -22.59 21.37
CA GLY A 106 0.50 -22.47 22.84
C GLY A 106 -0.82 -21.91 23.40
N GLY A 107 -1.96 -22.12 22.74
CA GLY A 107 -3.27 -21.61 23.16
C GLY A 107 -4.30 -22.72 23.41
N GLY A 108 -3.97 -23.68 24.28
CA GLY A 108 -4.87 -24.76 24.68
C GLY A 108 -5.24 -24.69 26.16
N ASN A 109 -6.55 -24.52 26.42
CA ASN A 109 -7.34 -24.72 27.64
C ASN A 109 -7.09 -23.87 28.89
N GLY A 110 -8.08 -23.02 29.17
CA GLY A 110 -8.46 -22.44 30.46
C GLY A 110 -9.87 -21.89 30.37
#